data_AF-A0A8M1KUB6-F1
#
_entry.id   AF-A0A8M1KUB6-F1
#
_cell.length_a   1.000
_cell.length_b   1.000
_cell.length_c   1.000
_cell.angle_alpha   90.00
_cell.angle_beta   90.00
_cell.angle_gamma   90.00
#
_symmetry.space_group_name_H-M   'P 1'
#
loop_
_entity.id
_entity.type
_entity.pdbx_description
1 polymer ?
#
loop_
_entity_poly.entity_id
_entity_poly.type
_entity_poly.pdbx_seq_one_letter_code
_entity_poly.pdbx_strand_id
1 'polypeptide(L)'
;MEIHNRTNSAAFTFTLNINTSTWRVTVPRHNITINTGIAPVDQWYVEISMFQGFEALHAKAQLLETLKGTMLDVTREPILQWTIGKEISPQAILLHEHRIIKMRVTQSPCASDVAVMAPIFKPGGNTGIILSVTKSSFTSNDRWFNVTNALMGCPGINLVDLKLTNCHLFLLTNQGLYISQDLLSPVTGTLNFTLLVLPILAEMDYSSMTLWYSSQCVTNHMYFSGITF
;
A
#
# COMPACT_ATOMS: atom_id res chain seq x y z
N MET A 1 -16.14 18.85 -9.40
CA MET A 1 -15.36 17.82 -8.68
C MET A 1 -14.11 18.48 -8.15
N GLU A 2 -13.86 18.33 -6.87
CA GLU A 2 -12.64 18.77 -6.21
C GLU A 2 -11.78 17.55 -5.88
N ILE A 3 -10.48 17.64 -6.12
CA ILE A 3 -9.50 16.64 -5.75
C ILE A 3 -8.47 17.33 -4.88
N HIS A 4 -8.32 16.89 -3.63
CA HIS A 4 -7.45 17.53 -2.67
C HIS A 4 -6.74 16.54 -1.76
N ASN A 5 -5.58 16.95 -1.24
CA ASN A 5 -4.92 16.31 -0.10
C ASN A 5 -4.59 17.41 0.93
N ARG A 6 -3.73 17.12 1.91
CA ARG A 6 -3.36 18.11 2.94
C ARG A 6 -2.66 19.36 2.40
N THR A 7 -2.04 19.28 1.22
CA THR A 7 -1.13 20.31 0.70
C THR A 7 -1.61 20.95 -0.60
N ASN A 8 -2.40 20.23 -1.39
CA ASN A 8 -2.83 20.65 -2.73
C ASN A 8 -4.34 20.42 -2.90
N SER A 9 -5.00 21.30 -3.65
CA SER A 9 -6.38 21.13 -4.11
C SER A 9 -6.50 21.58 -5.56
N ALA A 10 -7.30 20.88 -6.35
CA ALA A 10 -7.65 21.24 -7.72
C ALA A 10 -9.14 20.98 -7.97
N ALA A 11 -9.80 21.92 -8.65
CA ALA A 11 -11.20 21.84 -9.01
C ALA A 11 -11.38 21.64 -10.52
N PHE A 12 -12.27 20.71 -10.88
CA PHE A 12 -12.58 20.31 -12.24
C PHE A 12 -14.08 20.38 -12.48
N THR A 13 -14.45 21.08 -13.56
CA THR A 13 -15.83 21.16 -14.04
C THR A 13 -16.04 20.13 -15.14
N PHE A 14 -17.17 19.42 -15.10
CA PHE A 14 -17.57 18.46 -16.12
C PHE A 14 -19.09 18.51 -16.27
N THR A 15 -19.58 18.15 -17.47
CA THR A 15 -21.02 18.05 -17.74
C THR A 15 -21.40 16.57 -17.81
N LEU A 16 -22.42 16.18 -17.05
CA LEU A 16 -22.95 14.81 -17.08
C LEU A 16 -24.10 14.72 -18.07
N ASN A 17 -24.07 13.69 -18.92
CA ASN A 17 -25.23 13.29 -19.70
C ASN A 17 -25.98 12.19 -18.94
N ILE A 18 -27.20 12.49 -18.53
CA ILE A 18 -28.03 11.64 -17.66
C ILE A 18 -28.60 10.42 -18.39
N ASN A 19 -28.45 10.34 -19.72
CA ASN A 19 -29.01 9.27 -20.54
C ASN A 19 -28.22 7.95 -20.48
N THR A 20 -27.12 7.89 -19.72
CA THR A 20 -26.28 6.68 -19.58
C THR A 20 -26.29 6.16 -18.14
N SER A 21 -26.33 4.84 -17.96
CA SER A 21 -26.32 4.19 -16.64
C SER A 21 -24.97 4.31 -15.90
N THR A 22 -23.88 4.59 -16.62
CA THR A 22 -22.54 4.79 -16.09
C THR A 22 -21.88 6.00 -16.73
N TRP A 23 -21.20 6.81 -15.93
CA TRP A 23 -20.44 7.95 -16.40
C TRP A 23 -18.96 7.79 -16.05
N ARG A 24 -18.07 8.40 -16.84
CA ARG A 24 -16.62 8.38 -16.63
C ARG A 24 -16.05 9.78 -16.80
N VAL A 25 -15.35 10.27 -15.79
CA VAL A 25 -14.58 11.51 -15.86
C VAL A 25 -13.11 11.16 -15.92
N THR A 26 -12.37 11.75 -16.86
CA THR A 26 -10.92 11.57 -16.99
C THR A 26 -10.23 12.89 -16.68
N VAL A 27 -9.43 12.91 -15.63
CA VAL A 27 -8.60 14.08 -15.27
C VAL A 27 -7.15 13.77 -15.60
N PRO A 28 -6.47 14.57 -16.44
CA PRO A 28 -5.05 14.40 -16.68
C PRO A 28 -4.26 14.54 -15.38
N ARG A 29 -3.37 13.58 -15.10
CA ARG A 29 -2.58 13.54 -13.87
C ARG A 29 -1.81 14.85 -13.62
N HIS A 30 -1.24 15.45 -14.67
CA HIS A 30 -0.46 16.69 -14.57
C HIS A 30 -1.28 17.88 -14.05
N ASN A 31 -2.61 17.83 -14.13
CA ASN A 31 -3.49 18.86 -13.54
C ASN A 31 -3.67 18.69 -12.03
N ILE A 32 -3.32 17.53 -11.46
CA ILE A 32 -3.39 17.24 -10.03
C ILE A 32 -1.99 17.30 -9.41
N THR A 33 -0.99 16.68 -10.07
CA THR A 33 0.40 16.71 -9.62
C THR A 33 1.38 16.55 -10.78
N ILE A 34 2.46 17.33 -10.75
CA ILE A 34 3.59 17.21 -11.68
C ILE A 34 4.65 16.21 -11.20
N ASN A 35 4.57 15.80 -9.93
CA ASN A 35 5.56 14.92 -9.32
C ASN A 35 5.35 13.47 -9.75
N THR A 36 6.44 12.83 -10.17
CA THR A 36 6.47 11.43 -10.62
C THR A 36 7.33 10.54 -9.74
N GLY A 37 8.17 11.10 -8.86
CA GLY A 37 9.04 10.34 -7.97
C GLY A 37 8.27 9.59 -6.88
N ILE A 38 8.75 8.39 -6.55
CA ILE A 38 8.25 7.58 -5.44
C ILE A 38 8.30 8.40 -4.16
N ALA A 39 7.19 8.47 -3.43
CA ALA A 39 7.10 9.21 -2.18
C ALA A 39 5.93 8.72 -1.34
N PRO A 40 6.03 8.79 -0.01
CA PRO A 40 4.86 8.63 0.85
C PRO A 40 3.99 9.88 0.72
N VAL A 41 2.98 9.81 -0.15
CA VAL A 41 2.06 10.93 -0.41
C VAL A 41 0.75 10.67 0.30
N ASP A 42 0.22 11.69 0.98
CA ASP A 42 -1.12 11.62 1.58
C ASP A 42 -2.15 11.20 0.53
N GLN A 43 -3.05 10.29 0.90
CA GLN A 43 -4.19 9.90 0.07
C GLN A 43 -4.96 11.12 -0.43
N TRP A 44 -5.34 11.08 -1.70
CA TRP A 44 -6.17 12.12 -2.30
C TRP A 44 -7.63 11.87 -1.95
N TYR A 45 -8.35 12.93 -1.60
CA TYR A 45 -9.79 12.93 -1.39
C TYR A 45 -10.46 13.55 -2.61
N VAL A 46 -11.54 12.92 -3.03
CA VAL A 46 -12.35 13.36 -4.17
C VAL A 46 -13.72 13.71 -3.68
N GLU A 47 -14.16 14.93 -3.99
CA GLU A 47 -15.49 15.42 -3.68
C GLU A 47 -16.21 15.83 -4.97
N ILE A 48 -17.34 15.20 -5.24
CA ILE A 48 -18.12 15.43 -6.46
C ILE A 48 -19.46 16.02 -6.07
N SER A 49 -19.56 17.34 -6.22
CA SER A 49 -20.80 18.08 -6.06
C SER A 49 -21.52 18.19 -7.40
N MET A 50 -22.77 17.72 -7.45
CA MET A 50 -23.60 17.77 -8.66
C MET A 50 -24.70 18.82 -8.51
N PHE A 51 -24.86 19.66 -9.54
CA PHE A 51 -25.88 20.71 -9.58
C PHE A 51 -26.80 20.50 -10.78
N GLN A 52 -28.10 20.65 -10.57
CA GLN A 52 -29.07 20.70 -11.66
C GLN A 52 -29.40 22.17 -11.98
N GLY A 53 -29.10 22.59 -13.20
CA GLY A 53 -29.50 23.90 -13.72
C GLY A 53 -30.85 23.84 -14.42
N PHE A 54 -31.74 24.80 -14.14
CA PHE A 54 -33.01 24.97 -14.84
C PHE A 54 -32.93 26.22 -15.73
N GLU A 55 -33.10 26.09 -17.05
CA GLU A 55 -33.01 27.23 -17.98
C GLU A 55 -34.24 28.16 -17.98
N ALA A 56 -35.32 27.84 -17.26
CA ALA A 56 -36.61 28.52 -17.49
C ALA A 56 -36.90 29.76 -16.64
N LEU A 57 -36.20 30.01 -15.54
CA LEU A 57 -36.34 31.24 -14.73
C LEU A 57 -35.06 31.42 -13.93
N HIS A 58 -34.73 32.65 -13.50
CA HIS A 58 -33.64 33.00 -12.57
C HIS A 58 -33.73 32.21 -11.24
N ALA A 59 -33.48 30.90 -11.29
CA ALA A 59 -33.74 29.95 -10.23
C ALA A 59 -32.40 29.32 -9.84
N LYS A 60 -32.07 29.55 -8.57
CA LYS A 60 -30.95 29.00 -7.81
C LYS A 60 -30.63 27.56 -8.24
N ALA A 61 -29.43 27.32 -8.76
CA ALA A 61 -28.96 25.96 -8.99
C ALA A 61 -29.06 25.16 -7.69
N GLN A 62 -29.74 24.01 -7.71
CA GLN A 62 -29.89 23.15 -6.55
C GLN A 62 -28.75 22.13 -6.54
N LEU A 63 -27.99 22.09 -5.43
CA LEU A 63 -27.06 20.99 -5.15
C LEU A 63 -27.91 19.74 -4.93
N LEU A 64 -27.67 18.71 -5.75
CA LEU A 64 -28.37 17.43 -5.63
C LEU A 64 -27.78 16.65 -4.45
N GLU A 65 -26.53 16.22 -4.59
CA GLU A 65 -25.76 15.52 -3.55
C GLU A 65 -24.26 15.73 -3.78
N THR A 66 -23.49 15.54 -2.71
CA THR A 66 -22.04 15.53 -2.72
C THR A 66 -21.55 14.10 -2.50
N LEU A 67 -20.91 13.51 -3.51
CA LEU A 67 -20.26 12.21 -3.38
C LEU A 67 -18.82 12.39 -2.91
N LYS A 68 -18.40 11.60 -1.94
CA LYS A 68 -17.02 11.61 -1.41
C LYS A 68 -16.35 10.28 -1.65
N GLY A 69 -15.05 10.32 -1.94
CA GLY A 69 -14.24 9.13 -2.14
C GLY A 69 -12.75 9.44 -1.98
N THR A 70 -11.94 8.42 -2.19
CA THR A 70 -10.49 8.50 -2.15
C THR A 70 -9.88 8.13 -3.50
N MET A 71 -8.69 8.64 -3.76
CA MET A 71 -7.91 8.32 -4.96
C MET A 71 -6.48 7.95 -4.53
N LEU A 72 -6.07 6.74 -4.92
CA LEU A 72 -4.73 6.21 -4.70
C LEU A 72 -3.78 6.64 -5.81
N ASP A 73 -2.65 7.24 -5.44
CA ASP A 73 -1.55 7.49 -6.39
C ASP A 73 -0.68 6.23 -6.56
N VAL A 74 -1.15 5.33 -7.42
CA VAL A 74 -0.50 4.03 -7.70
C VAL A 74 0.93 4.14 -8.24
N THR A 75 1.34 5.31 -8.75
CA THR A 75 2.69 5.52 -9.31
C THR A 75 3.71 5.98 -8.27
N ARG A 76 3.23 6.59 -7.17
CA ARG A 76 4.11 7.13 -6.12
C ARG A 76 4.08 6.31 -4.85
N GLU A 77 3.02 5.54 -4.63
CA GLU A 77 2.91 4.65 -3.47
C GLU A 77 4.12 3.70 -3.39
N PRO A 78 4.96 3.81 -2.33
CA PRO A 78 6.26 3.16 -2.31
C PRO A 78 6.20 1.65 -2.50
N ILE A 79 5.40 0.95 -1.72
CA ILE A 79 5.35 -0.52 -1.72
C ILE A 79 4.85 -1.10 -3.07
N LEU A 80 4.05 -0.34 -3.82
CA LEU A 80 3.53 -0.77 -5.13
C LEU A 80 4.59 -0.74 -6.24
N GLN A 81 5.70 -0.03 -6.03
CA GLN A 81 6.78 0.07 -7.03
C GLN A 81 7.75 -1.11 -6.98
N TRP A 82 7.63 -1.99 -5.98
CA TRP A 82 8.56 -3.09 -5.73
C TRP A 82 7.96 -4.45 -6.06
N THR A 83 8.82 -5.34 -6.52
CA THR A 83 8.53 -6.78 -6.55
C THR A 83 9.08 -7.40 -5.26
N ILE A 84 8.21 -7.66 -4.28
CA ILE A 84 8.65 -8.03 -2.92
C ILE A 84 9.25 -9.44 -2.87
N GLY A 85 8.95 -10.28 -3.86
CA GLY A 85 9.51 -11.62 -4.00
C GLY A 85 9.10 -12.25 -5.33
N LYS A 86 9.16 -13.57 -5.42
CA LYS A 86 8.70 -14.28 -6.62
C LYS A 86 7.18 -14.24 -6.69
N GLU A 87 6.62 -13.62 -7.71
CA GLU A 87 5.18 -13.59 -7.92
C GLU A 87 4.63 -15.01 -8.10
N ILE A 88 3.52 -15.30 -7.42
CA ILE A 88 2.83 -16.59 -7.43
C ILE A 88 1.36 -16.36 -7.75
N SER A 89 0.70 -17.37 -8.35
CA SER A 89 -0.74 -17.24 -8.59
C SER A 89 -1.53 -17.54 -7.30
N PRO A 90 -2.71 -16.93 -7.14
CA PRO A 90 -3.57 -17.17 -5.97
C PRO A 90 -3.89 -18.65 -5.71
N GLN A 91 -3.96 -19.47 -6.78
CA GLN A 91 -4.23 -20.90 -6.69
C GLN A 91 -3.15 -21.65 -5.87
N ALA A 92 -1.89 -21.20 -5.90
CA ALA A 92 -0.83 -21.79 -5.09
C ALA A 92 -1.08 -21.64 -3.57
N ILE A 93 -1.82 -20.60 -3.17
CA ILE A 93 -2.17 -20.34 -1.77
C ILE A 93 -3.40 -21.16 -1.37
N LEU A 94 -4.39 -21.27 -2.25
CA LEU A 94 -5.59 -22.07 -2.01
C LEU A 94 -5.26 -23.54 -1.71
N LEU A 95 -4.21 -24.10 -2.35
CA LEU A 95 -3.72 -25.45 -2.05
C LEU A 95 -3.28 -25.64 -0.59
N HIS A 96 -2.94 -24.55 0.11
CA HIS A 96 -2.48 -24.55 1.49
C HIS A 96 -3.47 -23.86 2.45
N GLU A 97 -4.70 -23.56 2.02
CA GLU A 97 -5.70 -22.83 2.80
C GLU A 97 -5.98 -23.50 4.16
N HIS A 98 -6.14 -24.83 4.18
CA HIS A 98 -6.37 -25.63 5.39
C HIS A 98 -5.23 -25.54 6.43
N ARG A 99 -4.06 -25.02 6.05
CA ARG A 99 -2.91 -24.81 6.93
C ARG A 99 -2.83 -23.39 7.48
N ILE A 100 -3.63 -22.44 6.99
CA ILE A 100 -3.62 -21.06 7.48
C ILE A 100 -4.19 -21.05 8.91
N ILE A 101 -3.43 -20.54 9.87
CA ILE A 101 -3.86 -20.37 11.26
C ILE A 101 -4.42 -18.96 11.48
N LYS A 102 -3.77 -17.95 10.90
CA LYS A 102 -4.15 -16.54 11.02
C LYS A 102 -3.72 -15.75 9.80
N MET A 103 -4.40 -14.66 9.55
CA MET A 103 -3.98 -13.63 8.60
C MET A 103 -3.36 -12.46 9.36
N ARG A 104 -2.23 -11.95 8.88
CA ARG A 104 -1.65 -10.67 9.33
C ARG A 104 -1.85 -9.64 8.23
N VAL A 105 -2.19 -8.42 8.63
CA VAL A 105 -2.39 -7.29 7.74
C VAL A 105 -1.72 -6.07 8.33
N THR A 106 -0.97 -5.33 7.53
CA THR A 106 -0.47 -4.00 7.85
C THR A 106 -0.88 -3.06 6.72
N GLN A 107 -1.43 -1.91 7.06
CA GLN A 107 -1.82 -0.89 6.09
C GLN A 107 -0.65 0.05 5.80
N SER A 108 -0.61 0.65 4.61
CA SER A 108 0.28 1.77 4.32
C SER A 108 -0.15 2.97 5.16
N PRO A 109 0.77 3.67 5.87
CA PRO A 109 0.38 4.79 6.72
C PRO A 109 -0.22 5.97 5.94
N CYS A 110 0.11 6.11 4.65
CA CYS A 110 -0.31 7.23 3.80
C CYS A 110 -1.45 6.90 2.84
N ALA A 111 -1.75 5.62 2.62
CA ALA A 111 -2.73 5.16 1.64
C ALA A 111 -3.59 4.04 2.21
N SER A 112 -4.87 4.33 2.48
CA SER A 112 -5.74 3.35 3.12
C SER A 112 -6.10 2.15 2.22
N ASP A 113 -6.08 2.32 0.90
CA ASP A 113 -6.38 1.26 -0.06
C ASP A 113 -5.24 0.23 -0.22
N VAL A 114 -4.08 0.51 0.38
CA VAL A 114 -2.84 -0.25 0.24
C VAL A 114 -2.48 -0.92 1.55
N ALA A 115 -2.35 -2.24 1.51
CA ALA A 115 -1.97 -3.05 2.64
C ALA A 115 -1.09 -4.20 2.19
N VAL A 116 -0.21 -4.65 3.09
CA VAL A 116 0.49 -5.93 2.95
C VAL A 116 -0.20 -6.94 3.83
N MET A 117 -0.61 -8.06 3.24
CA MET A 117 -1.23 -9.18 3.94
C MET A 117 -0.32 -10.41 3.91
N ALA A 118 -0.44 -11.26 4.91
CA ALA A 118 0.26 -12.53 4.92
C ALA A 118 -0.55 -13.62 5.65
N PRO A 119 -0.80 -14.77 5.01
CA PRO A 119 -1.21 -15.98 5.70
C PRO A 119 -0.06 -16.52 6.55
N ILE A 120 -0.35 -16.83 7.81
CA ILE A 120 0.56 -17.57 8.69
C ILE A 120 0.14 -19.03 8.70
N PHE A 121 1.04 -19.90 8.28
CA PHE A 121 0.78 -21.33 8.15
C PHE A 121 1.15 -22.10 9.41
N LYS A 122 0.50 -23.25 9.62
CA LYS A 122 0.85 -24.24 10.64
C LYS A 122 2.32 -24.66 10.50
N PRO A 123 3.09 -24.71 11.61
CA PRO A 123 4.47 -25.19 11.63
C PRO A 123 4.63 -26.57 10.97
N GLY A 124 5.83 -26.88 10.48
CA GLY A 124 6.15 -28.16 9.85
C GLY A 124 5.74 -28.27 8.37
N GLY A 125 5.67 -27.15 7.65
CA GLY A 125 5.43 -27.13 6.21
C GLY A 125 6.47 -26.31 5.47
N ASN A 126 6.77 -26.71 4.22
CA ASN A 126 7.68 -25.98 3.33
C ASN A 126 6.95 -24.88 2.52
N THR A 127 5.91 -24.27 3.09
CA THR A 127 5.14 -23.21 2.42
C THR A 127 5.91 -21.89 2.37
N GLY A 128 6.80 -21.67 3.35
CA GLY A 128 7.59 -20.46 3.46
C GLY A 128 6.75 -19.23 3.81
N ILE A 129 7.23 -18.05 3.43
CA ILE A 129 6.55 -16.77 3.69
C ILE A 129 5.92 -16.27 2.39
N ILE A 130 4.61 -16.07 2.44
CA ILE A 130 3.81 -15.55 1.35
C ILE A 130 3.22 -14.21 1.77
N LEU A 131 3.38 -13.19 0.92
CA LEU A 131 2.83 -11.86 1.11
C LEU A 131 1.90 -11.50 -0.04
N SER A 132 0.86 -10.72 0.23
CA SER A 132 0.01 -10.07 -0.76
C SER A 132 0.12 -8.56 -0.62
N VAL A 133 0.05 -7.83 -1.72
CA VAL A 133 -0.02 -6.35 -1.71
C VAL A 133 -1.30 -5.90 -2.39
N THR A 134 -2.08 -5.08 -1.69
CA THR A 134 -3.35 -4.55 -2.20
C THR A 134 -3.18 -3.19 -2.83
N LYS A 135 -4.07 -2.89 -3.79
CA LYS A 135 -4.14 -1.58 -4.45
C LYS A 135 -5.56 -1.05 -4.62
N SER A 136 -6.56 -1.70 -4.02
CA SER A 136 -7.98 -1.47 -4.30
C SER A 136 -8.91 -1.84 -3.13
N SER A 137 -8.47 -1.68 -1.87
CA SER A 137 -9.30 -2.01 -0.70
C SER A 137 -9.91 -3.43 -0.79
N PHE A 138 -9.10 -4.40 -1.22
CA PHE A 138 -9.44 -5.84 -1.30
C PHE A 138 -10.54 -6.22 -2.32
N THR A 139 -10.85 -5.34 -3.30
CA THR A 139 -11.97 -5.56 -4.23
C THR A 139 -11.62 -6.36 -5.51
N SER A 140 -10.33 -6.60 -5.80
CA SER A 140 -9.75 -7.65 -6.69
C SER A 140 -8.41 -7.21 -7.34
N ASN A 141 -7.61 -8.20 -7.77
CA ASN A 141 -6.27 -8.09 -8.39
C ASN A 141 -5.08 -7.80 -7.46
N ASP A 142 -5.13 -8.31 -6.23
CA ASP A 142 -3.97 -8.28 -5.34
C ASP A 142 -2.86 -9.21 -5.85
N ARG A 143 -1.62 -8.73 -5.75
CA ARG A 143 -0.44 -9.49 -6.21
C ARG A 143 0.11 -10.30 -5.05
N TRP A 144 0.36 -11.57 -5.30
CA TRP A 144 0.88 -12.51 -4.30
C TRP A 144 2.33 -12.86 -4.59
N PHE A 145 3.16 -12.88 -3.55
CA PHE A 145 4.59 -13.09 -3.65
C PHE A 145 5.05 -14.13 -2.63
N ASN A 146 5.88 -15.06 -3.09
CA ASN A 146 6.70 -15.88 -2.19
C ASN A 146 8.02 -15.14 -1.93
N VAL A 147 8.24 -14.75 -0.67
CA VAL A 147 9.41 -13.96 -0.26
C VAL A 147 10.49 -14.80 0.41
N THR A 148 10.26 -16.10 0.60
CA THR A 148 11.16 -17.02 1.31
C THR A 148 12.61 -16.94 0.82
N ASN A 149 12.81 -16.95 -0.51
CA ASN A 149 14.15 -16.90 -1.10
C ASN A 149 14.80 -15.51 -0.96
N ALA A 150 14.00 -14.44 -0.95
CA ALA A 150 14.50 -13.07 -0.80
C ALA A 150 15.04 -12.81 0.61
N LEU A 151 14.59 -13.59 1.60
CA LEU A 151 15.07 -13.52 2.97
C LEU A 151 16.37 -14.32 3.19
N MET A 152 16.82 -15.10 2.19
CA MET A 152 17.93 -16.07 2.34
C MET A 152 17.76 -16.98 3.57
N GLY A 153 16.51 -17.25 3.96
CA GLY A 153 16.19 -17.98 5.18
C GLY A 153 16.46 -19.47 5.07
N CYS A 154 16.70 -20.12 6.21
CA CYS A 154 16.80 -21.57 6.28
C CYS A 154 15.43 -22.23 6.03
N PRO A 155 15.40 -23.50 5.57
CA PRO A 155 14.17 -24.27 5.49
C PRO A 155 13.36 -24.21 6.79
N GLY A 156 12.05 -24.03 6.67
CA GLY A 156 11.15 -23.90 7.83
C GLY A 156 11.00 -22.49 8.39
N ILE A 157 11.46 -21.45 7.67
CA ILE A 157 11.14 -20.06 8.00
C ILE A 157 9.63 -19.84 7.96
N ASN A 158 9.09 -19.21 9.00
CA ASN A 158 7.69 -18.90 9.13
C ASN A 158 7.51 -17.48 9.65
N LEU A 159 6.44 -16.83 9.20
CA LEU A 159 6.11 -15.46 9.58
C LEU A 159 5.42 -15.45 10.94
N VAL A 160 5.83 -14.51 11.80
CA VAL A 160 5.23 -14.27 13.12
C VAL A 160 4.36 -13.00 13.08
N ASP A 161 4.95 -11.91 12.57
CA ASP A 161 4.33 -10.59 12.45
C ASP A 161 4.96 -9.79 11.31
N LEU A 162 4.28 -8.75 10.83
CA LEU A 162 4.76 -7.90 9.74
C LEU A 162 4.24 -6.47 9.87
N LYS A 163 5.10 -5.47 9.62
CA LYS A 163 4.73 -4.04 9.69
C LYS A 163 5.23 -3.28 8.46
N LEU A 164 4.38 -2.42 7.91
CA LEU A 164 4.73 -1.52 6.81
C LEU A 164 4.84 -0.10 7.33
N THR A 165 5.95 0.55 7.05
CA THR A 165 6.15 1.98 7.24
C THR A 165 6.22 2.67 5.88
N ASN A 166 6.38 3.98 5.88
CA ASN A 166 6.54 4.77 4.65
C ASN A 166 7.79 4.39 3.85
N CYS A 167 8.82 3.86 4.52
CA CYS A 167 10.14 3.62 3.93
C CYS A 167 10.56 2.15 3.99
N HIS A 168 9.99 1.34 4.88
CA HIS A 168 10.45 -0.04 5.09
C HIS A 168 9.30 -1.00 5.36
N LEU A 169 9.47 -2.24 4.90
CA LEU A 169 8.68 -3.40 5.28
C LEU A 169 9.48 -4.25 6.26
N PHE A 170 8.91 -4.47 7.44
CA PHE A 170 9.47 -5.29 8.51
C PHE A 170 8.77 -6.65 8.52
N LEU A 171 9.56 -7.72 8.56
CA LEU A 171 9.08 -9.10 8.64
C LEU A 171 9.71 -9.76 9.85
N LEU A 172 8.92 -10.00 10.89
CA LEU A 172 9.33 -10.79 12.03
C LEU A 172 9.04 -12.26 11.74
N THR A 173 10.08 -13.08 11.81
CA THR A 173 10.01 -14.52 11.55
C THR A 173 10.46 -15.31 12.77
N ASN A 174 10.25 -16.61 12.77
CA ASN A 174 10.83 -17.52 13.76
C ASN A 174 12.37 -17.59 13.72
N GLN A 175 13.01 -17.04 12.69
CA GLN A 175 14.47 -17.01 12.52
C GLN A 175 15.08 -15.61 12.74
N GLY A 176 14.26 -14.60 13.06
CA GLY A 176 14.72 -13.23 13.29
C GLY A 176 13.88 -12.17 12.56
N LEU A 177 14.32 -10.92 12.71
CA LEU A 177 13.68 -9.74 12.13
C LEU A 177 14.37 -9.31 10.84
N TYR A 178 13.63 -9.29 9.74
CA TYR A 178 14.10 -8.83 8.44
C TYR A 178 13.52 -7.44 8.14
N ILE A 179 14.35 -6.55 7.62
CA ILE A 179 13.98 -5.19 7.22
C ILE A 179 14.26 -5.05 5.74
N SER A 180 13.27 -4.56 4.97
CA SER A 180 13.52 -4.25 3.56
C SER A 180 14.53 -3.12 3.41
N GLN A 181 15.16 -3.03 2.24
CA GLN A 181 15.79 -1.78 1.82
C GLN A 181 14.77 -0.62 1.76
N ASP A 182 15.28 0.60 1.60
CA ASP A 182 14.44 1.80 1.51
C ASP A 182 13.51 1.73 0.28
N LEU A 183 12.20 1.72 0.56
CA LEU A 183 11.13 1.67 -0.43
C LEU A 183 11.08 2.93 -1.30
N LEU A 184 11.72 4.00 -0.87
CA LEU A 184 11.76 5.28 -1.57
C LEU A 184 13.00 5.40 -2.47
N SER A 185 13.86 4.39 -2.49
CA SER A 185 15.00 4.33 -3.41
C SER A 185 14.51 4.45 -4.86
N PRO A 186 15.19 5.26 -5.71
CA PRO A 186 14.80 5.43 -7.11
C PRO A 186 15.03 4.18 -7.96
N VAL A 187 15.73 3.18 -7.43
CA VAL A 187 15.94 1.89 -8.09
C VAL A 187 14.67 1.08 -7.96
N THR A 188 14.05 0.72 -9.08
CA THR A 188 12.89 -0.21 -9.08
C THR A 188 13.37 -1.63 -9.40
N GLY A 189 12.77 -2.63 -8.75
CA GLY A 189 13.20 -4.02 -8.92
C GLY A 189 12.69 -4.96 -7.82
N THR A 190 13.45 -6.02 -7.56
CA THR A 190 13.18 -6.94 -6.45
C THR A 190 13.56 -6.28 -5.13
N LEU A 191 12.67 -6.36 -4.14
CA LEU A 191 12.93 -5.82 -2.81
C LEU A 191 13.89 -6.73 -2.06
N ASN A 192 15.03 -6.19 -1.64
CA ASN A 192 15.97 -6.91 -0.80
C ASN A 192 15.63 -6.73 0.67
N PHE A 193 15.98 -7.74 1.47
CA PHE A 193 15.82 -7.74 2.91
C PHE A 193 17.16 -7.99 3.60
N THR A 194 17.36 -7.29 4.71
CA THR A 194 18.52 -7.47 5.59
C THR A 194 18.04 -8.06 6.91
N LEU A 195 18.69 -9.14 7.35
CA LEU A 195 18.49 -9.67 8.69
C LEU A 195 19.09 -8.70 9.71
N LEU A 196 18.26 -8.19 10.61
CA LEU A 196 18.73 -7.36 11.71
C LEU A 196 19.32 -8.25 12.80
N VAL A 197 20.64 -8.27 12.91
CA VAL A 197 21.35 -8.99 13.97
C VAL A 197 21.35 -8.12 15.23
N LEU A 198 20.46 -8.43 16.16
CA LEU A 198 20.46 -7.83 17.49
C LEU A 198 21.03 -8.88 18.47
N PRO A 199 22.21 -8.64 19.09
CA PRO A 199 22.86 -9.63 19.96
C PRO A 199 21.97 -10.13 21.10
N ILE A 200 21.11 -9.26 21.64
CA ILE A 200 20.19 -9.58 22.73
C ILE A 200 19.02 -10.47 22.26
N LEU A 201 18.69 -10.46 20.96
CA LEU A 201 17.58 -11.25 20.41
C LEU A 201 18.04 -12.60 19.86
N ALA A 202 19.35 -12.84 19.68
CA ALA A 202 19.88 -14.01 18.98
C ALA A 202 19.46 -15.36 19.60
N GLU A 203 19.20 -15.41 20.91
CA GLU A 203 18.78 -16.61 21.64
C GLU A 203 17.29 -16.64 22.00
N MET A 204 16.50 -15.64 21.57
CA MET A 204 15.09 -15.55 21.93
C MET A 204 14.19 -16.32 20.98
N ASP A 205 13.15 -16.93 21.54
CA ASP A 205 12.04 -17.47 20.75
C ASP A 205 11.14 -16.34 20.24
N TYR A 206 11.33 -16.01 18.96
CA TYR A 206 10.54 -14.99 18.27
C TYR A 206 9.07 -15.36 18.08
N SER A 207 8.67 -16.61 18.29
CA SER A 207 7.31 -17.10 17.97
C SER A 207 6.19 -16.41 18.74
N SER A 208 6.49 -15.86 19.92
CA SER A 208 5.56 -15.16 20.81
C SER A 208 5.65 -13.63 20.72
N MET A 209 6.59 -13.10 19.93
CA MET A 209 6.84 -11.67 19.85
C MET A 209 5.85 -10.92 18.96
N THR A 210 5.68 -9.63 19.25
CA THR A 210 4.87 -8.70 18.45
C THR A 210 5.68 -7.45 18.16
N LEU A 211 5.62 -6.96 16.92
CA LEU A 211 6.29 -5.72 16.55
C LEU A 211 5.43 -4.52 16.95
N TRP A 212 5.97 -3.67 17.82
CA TRP A 212 5.36 -2.39 18.19
C TRP A 212 6.05 -1.26 17.43
N TYR A 213 5.26 -0.39 16.81
CA TYR A 213 5.77 0.75 16.04
C TYR A 213 4.73 1.89 16.01
N SER A 214 5.21 3.11 15.76
CA SER A 214 4.35 4.26 15.49
C SER A 214 4.18 4.41 13.98
N SER A 215 2.96 4.20 13.48
CA SER A 215 2.60 4.44 12.09
C SER A 215 2.12 5.89 11.92
N GLN A 216 2.96 6.76 11.40
CA GLN A 216 2.56 8.09 10.96
C GLN A 216 2.85 8.26 9.48
N CYS A 217 1.91 8.83 8.72
CA CYS A 217 2.21 9.28 7.36
C CYS A 217 3.14 10.50 7.47
N VAL A 218 4.38 10.33 7.02
CA VAL A 218 5.42 11.35 7.07
C VAL A 218 5.67 11.81 5.64
N THR A 219 4.88 12.78 5.20
CA THR A 219 4.94 13.36 3.85
C THR A 219 6.00 14.47 3.72
N ASN A 220 6.56 14.93 4.84
CA ASN A 220 7.39 16.13 4.94
C ASN A 220 8.91 15.91 4.91
N HIS A 221 9.40 14.71 4.59
CA HIS A 221 10.83 14.58 4.32
C HIS A 221 11.13 15.19 2.95
N MET A 222 11.46 16.49 2.96
CA MET A 222 12.54 16.96 2.09
C MET A 222 13.71 16.03 2.36
N TYR A 223 14.07 15.20 1.38
CA TYR A 223 15.36 14.53 1.39
C TYR A 223 16.41 15.62 1.50
N PHE A 224 17.05 15.73 2.67
CA PHE A 224 18.40 16.24 2.71
C PHE A 224 19.26 15.21 1.96
N SER A 225 19.27 15.32 0.63
CA SER A 225 20.38 14.81 -0.16
C SER A 225 21.64 15.40 0.46
N GLY A 226 22.52 14.53 0.94
CA GLY A 226 23.69 14.91 1.73
C GLY A 226 24.40 16.12 1.15
N ILE A 227 24.58 17.12 2.00
CA ILE A 227 25.65 18.09 1.81
C ILE A 227 26.94 17.30 2.02
N THR A 228 27.61 16.95 0.93
CA THR A 228 29.03 16.62 0.96
C THR A 228 29.79 17.89 1.33
N PHE A 229 30.42 17.92 2.50
CA PHE A 229 31.80 18.33 2.77
C PHE A 229 32.19 17.87 4.18
#